data_AF-A0A1C6U129-F1
#
_entry.id   AF-A0A1C6U129-F1
#
_cell.length_a   1.000
_cell.length_b   1.000
_cell.length_c   1.000
_cell.angle_alpha   90.00
_cell.angle_beta   90.00
_cell.angle_gamma   90.00
#
_symmetry.space_group_name_H-M   'P 1'
#
loop_
_entity.id
_entity.type
_entity.pdbx_description
1 polymer ?
#
loop_
_entity_poly.entity_id
_entity_poly.type
_entity_poly.pdbx_seq_one_letter_code
_entity_poly.pdbx_strand_id
1 'polypeptide(L)' 'MDALLLADATSPADIPGVRLLGLVVGGLLLIAAIRAMFRR' A
#
# COMPACT_ATOMS: atom_id res chain seq x y z
N MET A 1 -23.52 4.42 19.82
CA MET A 1 -23.52 4.84 18.41
C MET A 1 -22.11 5.34 18.04
N ASP A 2 -21.06 4.68 18.55
CA ASP A 2 -19.72 5.29 18.69
C ASP A 2 -18.61 4.52 17.97
N ALA A 3 -18.79 3.21 17.77
CA ALA A 3 -17.82 2.38 17.05
C ALA A 3 -17.71 2.71 15.55
N LEU A 4 -18.80 3.18 14.94
CA LEU A 4 -18.83 3.60 13.53
C LEU A 4 -18.00 4.88 13.29
N LEU A 5 -17.95 5.80 14.26
CA LEU A 5 -17.19 7.05 14.16
C LEU A 5 -15.68 6.83 14.38
N LEU A 6 -15.30 5.85 15.21
CA LEU A 6 -13.90 5.46 15.40
C LEU A 6 -13.29 4.77 14.17
N ALA A 7 -14.11 4.04 13.40
CA ALA A 7 -13.67 3.37 12.17
C ALA A 7 -13.38 4.36 11.02
N ASP A 8 -14.11 5.48 10.95
CA ASP A 8 -13.90 6.54 9.95
C ASP A 8 -12.70 7.45 10.29
N ALA A 9 -12.32 7.53 11.57
CA ALA A 9 -11.23 8.39 12.05
C ALA A 9 -9.82 7.86 11.76
N THR A 10 -9.66 6.60 11.35
CA THR A 10 -8.35 6.00 11.02
C THR A 10 -8.32 5.60 9.56
N SER A 11 -7.69 6.40 8.72
CA SER A 11 -7.42 5.98 7.35
C SER A 11 -6.47 4.77 7.39
N PRO A 12 -6.65 3.75 6.54
CA PRO A 12 -5.67 2.68 6.40
C PRO A 12 -4.26 3.23 6.08
N ALA A 13 -4.19 4.40 5.44
CA ALA A 13 -2.94 5.08 5.16
C ALA A 13 -2.26 5.67 6.40
N ASP A 14 -2.94 5.80 7.53
CA ASP A 14 -2.35 6.29 8.78
C ASP A 14 -1.66 5.16 9.57
N ILE A 15 -1.93 3.89 9.22
CA ILE A 15 -1.31 2.72 9.83
C ILE A 15 0.10 2.55 9.24
N PRO A 16 1.19 2.71 10.03
CA PRO A 16 2.56 2.70 9.51
C PRO A 16 2.91 1.41 8.75
N GLY A 17 2.42 0.27 9.22
CA GLY A 17 2.62 -1.03 8.57
C GLY A 17 1.97 -1.12 7.19
N VAL A 18 0.78 -0.52 7.01
CA VAL A 18 0.07 -0.51 5.71
C VAL A 18 0.81 0.37 4.70
N ARG A 19 1.32 1.53 5.14
CA ARG A 19 2.16 2.40 4.30
C ARG A 19 3.43 1.68 3.84
N LEU A 20 4.12 1.03 4.78
CA LEU A 20 5.34 0.28 4.47
C LEU A 20 5.05 -0.85 3.48
N LEU A 21 3.97 -1.61 3.71
CA LEU A 21 3.53 -2.67 2.79
C LEU A 21 3.24 -2.13 1.40
N GLY A 22 2.49 -1.02 1.29
CA GLY A 22 2.18 -0.38 0.01
C GLY A 22 3.43 0.04 -0.76
N LEU A 23 4.43 0.62 -0.07
CA LEU A 23 5.71 0.98 -0.69
C LEU A 23 6.49 -0.25 -1.17
N VAL A 24 6.56 -1.31 -0.35
CA VAL A 24 7.28 -2.54 -0.70
C VAL A 24 6.61 -3.25 -1.88
N VAL A 25 5.30 -3.47 -1.80
CA VAL A 25 4.55 -4.16 -2.86
C VAL A 25 4.57 -3.34 -4.15
N GLY A 26 4.32 -2.03 -4.07
CA GLY A 26 4.38 -1.13 -5.22
C GLY A 26 5.77 -1.10 -5.87
N GLY A 27 6.83 -1.01 -5.06
CA GLY A 27 8.21 -1.06 -5.55
C GLY A 27 8.57 -2.37 -6.22
N LEU A 28 8.18 -3.52 -5.64
CA LEU A 28 8.40 -4.83 -6.23
C LEU A 28 7.67 -4.99 -7.57
N LEU A 29 6.41 -4.54 -7.64
CA LEU A 29 5.62 -4.58 -8.88
C LEU A 29 6.23 -3.67 -9.95
N LEU A 30 6.68 -2.47 -9.57
CA LEU A 30 7.36 -1.56 -10.49
C LEU A 30 8.64 -2.18 -11.05
N ILE A 31 9.49 -2.75 -10.20
CA ILE A 31 10.72 -3.44 -10.62
C ILE A 31 10.38 -4.62 -11.54
N ALA A 32 9.35 -5.41 -11.20
CA ALA A 32 8.91 -6.53 -12.02
C ALA A 32 8.43 -6.07 -13.40
N ALA A 33 7.66 -4.99 -13.47
CA ALA A 33 7.17 -4.41 -14.72
C ALA A 33 8.32 -3.87 -15.59
N ILE A 34 9.25 -3.13 -14.99
CA ILE A 34 10.49 -2.69 -15.67
C ILE A 34 11.22 -3.90 -16.23
N ARG A 35 11.47 -4.92 -15.40
CA ARG A 35 12.18 -6.13 -15.83
C ARG A 35 11.46 -6.85 -16.97
N ALA A 36 10.13 -6.85 -16.98
CA ALA A 36 9.33 -7.42 -18.06
C ALA A 36 9.46 -6.64 -19.37
N MET A 37 9.52 -5.31 -19.32
CA MET A 37 9.71 -4.46 -20.51
C MET A 37 11.05 -4.70 -21.19
N PHE A 38 12.12 -4.88 -20.40
CA PHE A 38 13.48 -5.11 -20.91
C PHE A 38 13.82 -6.58 -21.17
N ARG A 39 12.87 -7.52 -20.99
CA ARG A 39 13.08 -8.94 -21.28
C ARG A 39 12.86 -9.31 -22.76
N ARG A 40 12.79 -8.31 -23.63
CA ARG A 40 12.76 -8.44 -25.09
C ARG A 40 14.18 -8.44 -25.65
#